data_AF-A0A2H0QC49-F1
#
_entry.id   AF-A0A2H0QC49-F1
#
_cell.length_a   1.000
_cell.length_b   1.000
_cell.length_c   1.000
_cell.angle_alpha   90.00
_cell.angle_beta   90.00
_cell.angle_gamma   90.00
#
_symmetry.space_group_name_H-M   'P 1'
#
loop_
_entity.id
_entity.type
_entity.pdbx_description
1 polymer ?
#
loop_
_entity_poly.entity_id
_entity_poly.type
_entity_poly.pdbx_seq_one_letter_code
_entity_poly.pdbx_strand_id
1 'polypeptide(L)'
;MWGPVPLLNYFYASRTMHELGYNSKTVVSEVYANINNTSNFDINVGDFFKTNIKTLDLVLFHLLAKMYLGFLYSLINFDVFHHGCNGGFLGMTRLWRLEAFFYKLAGKKVIILAYGADTYALSKIQDISMRHCMQMSYPGIGAEDHKVISRNQYWQKNANTFICGSMLDYIWRWDLVPYNYITIDETIIIPKKVYSNHDGISGPVKVYHCPNHRGIKGTEFLLEAVDRLKNEGLKIELCLIQNMQNSELMNLLHTDADILAEQFILNAYGLNGI
;
A
#
# COMPACT_ATOMS: atom_id res chain seq x y z
N MET A 1 -8.37 -14.50 5.19
CA MET A 1 -8.26 -13.18 5.84
C MET A 1 -7.22 -12.34 5.11
N TRP A 2 -7.51 -11.07 4.88
CA TRP A 2 -6.56 -10.06 4.36
C TRP A 2 -6.48 -8.88 5.34
N GLY A 3 -5.29 -8.52 5.81
CA GLY A 3 -5.12 -7.45 6.82
C GLY A 3 -3.92 -7.71 7.74
N PRO A 4 -3.75 -6.99 8.85
CA PRO A 4 -4.67 -6.02 9.44
C PRO A 4 -4.52 -4.59 8.89
N VAL A 5 -3.51 -4.35 8.04
CA VAL A 5 -3.31 -3.03 7.42
C VAL A 5 -4.39 -2.78 6.36
N PRO A 6 -5.05 -1.61 6.34
CA PRO A 6 -6.14 -1.29 5.42
C PRO A 6 -5.61 -0.90 4.03
N LEU A 7 -5.02 -1.86 3.32
CA LEU A 7 -4.54 -1.66 1.95
C LEU A 7 -5.67 -1.89 0.94
N LEU A 8 -5.86 -0.96 0.01
CA LEU A 8 -6.89 -1.09 -1.04
C LEU A 8 -6.66 -2.35 -1.91
N ASN A 9 -5.41 -2.76 -2.10
CA ASN A 9 -5.10 -4.01 -2.79
C ASN A 9 -5.70 -5.25 -2.09
N TYR A 10 -5.77 -5.26 -0.76
CA TYR A 10 -6.37 -6.36 -0.01
C TYR A 10 -7.88 -6.44 -0.22
N PHE A 11 -8.53 -5.30 -0.41
CA PHE A 11 -9.95 -5.26 -0.80
C PHE A 11 -10.15 -5.93 -2.17
N TYR A 12 -9.43 -5.49 -3.21
CA TYR A 12 -9.56 -6.08 -4.56
C TYR A 12 -9.23 -7.58 -4.59
N ALA A 13 -8.14 -7.98 -3.93
CA ALA A 13 -7.75 -9.39 -3.86
C ALA A 13 -8.78 -10.23 -3.08
N SER A 14 -9.31 -9.71 -1.97
CA SER A 14 -10.36 -10.41 -1.22
C SER A 14 -11.63 -10.57 -2.01
N ARG A 15 -12.05 -9.53 -2.75
CA ARG A 15 -13.24 -9.57 -3.60
C ARG A 15 -13.09 -10.59 -4.73
N THR A 16 -11.92 -10.61 -5.38
CA THR A 16 -11.59 -11.60 -6.42
C THR A 16 -11.69 -13.03 -5.88
N MET A 17 -11.13 -13.30 -4.70
CA MET A 17 -11.26 -14.63 -4.07
C MET A 17 -12.70 -14.96 -3.70
N HIS A 18 -13.49 -13.96 -3.29
CA HIS A 18 -14.90 -14.16 -2.99
C HIS A 18 -15.71 -14.52 -4.24
N GLU A 19 -15.46 -13.85 -5.37
CA GLU A 19 -16.06 -14.14 -6.68
C GLU A 19 -15.72 -15.56 -7.18
N LEU A 20 -14.55 -16.09 -6.82
CA LEU A 20 -14.15 -17.47 -7.07
C LEU A 20 -14.78 -18.50 -6.10
N GLY A 21 -15.65 -18.06 -5.18
CA GLY A 21 -16.39 -18.93 -4.25
C GLY A 21 -15.71 -19.18 -2.91
N TYR A 22 -14.60 -18.49 -2.60
CA TYR A 22 -13.95 -18.63 -1.30
C TYR A 22 -14.58 -17.73 -0.23
N ASN A 23 -14.61 -18.21 1.02
CA ASN A 23 -14.91 -17.35 2.18
C ASN A 23 -13.72 -16.42 2.47
N SER A 24 -13.64 -15.33 1.72
CA SER A 24 -12.58 -14.34 1.78
C SER A 24 -13.09 -13.04 2.37
N LYS A 25 -12.42 -12.55 3.41
CA LYS A 25 -12.74 -11.27 4.06
C LYS A 25 -11.48 -10.47 4.36
N THR A 26 -11.60 -9.16 4.24
CA THR A 26 -10.69 -8.18 4.79
C THR A 26 -11.00 -7.96 6.27
N VAL A 27 -9.95 -7.97 7.10
CA VAL A 27 -10.09 -7.76 8.55
C VAL A 27 -9.00 -6.82 8.98
N VAL A 28 -9.36 -5.56 9.24
CA VAL A 28 -8.42 -4.46 9.43
C VAL A 28 -8.47 -3.92 10.86
N SER A 29 -7.35 -3.36 11.32
CA SER A 29 -7.25 -2.80 12.67
C SER A 29 -7.92 -1.43 12.81
N GLU A 30 -7.82 -0.61 11.76
CA GLU A 30 -8.38 0.74 11.68
C GLU A 30 -8.37 1.19 10.21
N VAL A 31 -9.32 2.01 9.79
CA VAL A 31 -9.40 2.55 8.42
C VAL A 31 -9.15 4.05 8.44
N TYR A 32 -8.19 4.51 7.63
CA TYR A 32 -7.95 5.93 7.40
C TYR A 32 -8.99 6.52 6.44
N ALA A 33 -10.07 7.07 6.97
CA ALA A 33 -11.21 7.58 6.20
C ALA A 33 -10.86 8.69 5.19
N ASN A 34 -9.71 9.36 5.36
CA ASN A 34 -9.27 10.43 4.45
C ASN A 34 -8.85 9.90 3.07
N ILE A 35 -8.40 8.65 2.98
CA ILE A 35 -7.86 8.06 1.74
C ILE A 35 -8.59 6.79 1.31
N ASN A 36 -9.27 6.13 2.24
CA ASN A 36 -9.99 4.88 2.00
C ASN A 36 -11.46 5.02 2.42
N ASN A 37 -12.34 4.37 1.68
CA ASN A 37 -13.73 4.21 2.08
C ASN A 37 -13.84 3.04 3.09
N THR A 38 -14.51 3.25 4.22
CA THR A 38 -14.72 2.21 5.24
C THR A 38 -15.51 1.02 4.71
N SER A 39 -16.39 1.23 3.73
CA SER A 39 -17.15 0.16 3.07
C SER A 39 -16.28 -0.78 2.22
N ASN A 40 -15.03 -0.40 1.93
CA ASN A 40 -14.09 -1.29 1.24
C ASN A 40 -13.54 -2.41 2.15
N PHE A 41 -13.83 -2.39 3.45
CA PHE A 41 -13.33 -3.39 4.38
C PHE A 41 -14.46 -4.07 5.15
N ASP A 42 -14.48 -5.40 5.15
CA ASP A 42 -15.58 -6.21 5.69
C ASP A 42 -15.66 -6.11 7.21
N ILE A 43 -14.51 -6.11 7.89
CA ILE A 43 -14.43 -6.12 9.35
C ILE A 43 -13.39 -5.10 9.80
N ASN A 44 -13.83 -4.08 10.51
CA ASN A 44 -12.96 -3.13 11.20
C ASN A 44 -12.98 -3.44 12.69
N VAL A 45 -11.86 -3.97 13.21
CA VAL A 45 -11.75 -4.36 14.62
C VAL A 45 -11.83 -3.16 15.56
N GLY A 46 -11.49 -1.96 15.08
CA GLY A 46 -11.69 -0.72 15.81
C GLY A 46 -13.17 -0.45 16.16
N ASP A 47 -14.11 -0.91 15.34
CA ASP A 47 -15.54 -0.71 15.58
C ASP A 47 -16.07 -1.52 16.77
N PHE A 48 -15.41 -2.62 17.14
CA PHE A 48 -15.75 -3.40 18.34
C PHE A 48 -15.55 -2.62 19.64
N PHE A 49 -14.81 -1.50 19.58
CA PHE A 49 -14.39 -0.72 20.75
C PHE A 49 -14.78 0.76 20.65
N LYS A 50 -15.81 1.10 19.87
CA LYS A 50 -16.38 2.46 19.87
C LYS A 50 -16.94 2.78 21.26
N THR A 51 -16.15 3.45 22.08
CA THR A 51 -16.56 3.96 23.40
C THR A 51 -16.37 5.47 23.45
N ASN A 52 -17.25 6.18 24.17
CA ASN A 52 -17.16 7.63 24.39
C ASN A 52 -16.14 8.02 25.47
N ILE A 53 -15.19 7.14 25.79
CA ILE A 53 -14.33 7.23 26.97
C ILE A 53 -13.05 8.01 26.61
N LYS A 54 -12.78 9.10 27.34
CA LYS A 54 -11.70 10.06 27.04
C LYS A 54 -10.43 9.92 27.90
N THR A 55 -10.36 8.94 28.79
CA THR A 55 -9.20 8.75 29.66
C THR A 55 -8.07 8.02 28.92
N LEU A 56 -6.86 8.60 28.95
CA LEU A 56 -5.68 8.15 28.19
C LEU A 56 -5.32 6.68 28.44
N ASP A 57 -5.35 6.23 29.69
CA ASP A 57 -5.02 4.84 30.06
C ASP A 57 -6.00 3.83 29.48
N LEU A 58 -7.28 4.18 29.44
CA LEU A 58 -8.31 3.35 28.82
C LEU A 58 -8.14 3.35 27.31
N VAL A 59 -7.83 4.49 26.66
CA VAL A 59 -7.54 4.54 25.22
C VAL A 59 -6.37 3.60 24.85
N LEU A 60 -5.26 3.66 25.59
CA LEU A 60 -4.11 2.76 25.39
C LEU A 60 -4.47 1.29 25.59
N PHE A 61 -5.25 0.97 26.63
CA PHE A 61 -5.75 -0.38 26.87
C PHE A 61 -6.60 -0.88 25.70
N HIS A 62 -7.54 -0.07 25.20
CA HIS A 62 -8.39 -0.43 24.06
C HIS A 62 -7.56 -0.63 22.77
N LEU A 63 -6.55 0.22 22.52
CA LEU A 63 -5.65 0.09 21.38
C LEU A 63 -4.80 -1.19 21.41
N LEU A 64 -4.43 -1.67 22.59
CA LEU A 64 -3.71 -2.93 22.73
C LEU A 64 -4.68 -4.12 22.68
N ALA A 65 -5.81 -4.04 23.38
CA ALA A 65 -6.84 -5.07 23.42
C ALA A 65 -7.38 -5.38 22.01
N LYS A 66 -7.57 -4.36 21.16
CA LYS A 66 -8.06 -4.57 19.79
C LYS A 66 -7.14 -5.46 18.97
N MET A 67 -5.83 -5.37 19.15
CA MET A 67 -4.89 -6.23 18.42
C MET A 67 -5.01 -7.69 18.88
N TYR A 68 -5.10 -7.95 20.18
CA TYR A 68 -5.25 -9.31 20.70
C TYR A 68 -6.61 -9.92 20.35
N LEU A 69 -7.71 -9.16 20.47
CA LEU A 69 -9.03 -9.66 20.09
C LEU A 69 -9.15 -9.85 18.57
N GLY A 70 -8.62 -8.93 17.76
CA GLY A 70 -8.56 -9.07 16.31
C GLY A 70 -7.78 -10.32 15.90
N PHE A 71 -6.67 -10.60 16.59
CA PHE A 71 -5.91 -11.83 16.40
C PHE A 71 -6.73 -13.08 16.75
N LEU A 72 -7.35 -13.14 17.93
CA LEU A 72 -8.15 -14.29 18.36
C LEU A 72 -9.35 -14.53 17.44
N TYR A 73 -10.09 -13.47 17.12
CA TYR A 73 -11.19 -13.53 16.15
C TYR A 73 -10.71 -14.11 14.83
N SER A 74 -9.60 -13.61 14.29
CA SER A 74 -9.09 -14.05 13.00
C SER A 74 -8.61 -15.51 13.05
N LEU A 75 -7.95 -15.91 14.14
CA LEU A 75 -7.46 -17.27 14.34
C LEU A 75 -8.59 -18.31 14.36
N ILE A 76 -9.75 -17.95 14.93
CA ILE A 76 -10.94 -18.80 15.02
C ILE A 76 -11.64 -18.90 13.67
N ASN A 77 -11.76 -17.80 12.92
CA ASN A 77 -12.67 -17.70 11.78
C ASN A 77 -12.03 -17.97 10.40
N PHE A 78 -10.69 -18.02 10.30
CA PHE A 78 -10.01 -18.15 9.01
C PHE A 78 -8.90 -19.20 9.02
N ASP A 79 -8.63 -19.78 7.85
CA ASP A 79 -7.59 -20.81 7.67
C ASP A 79 -6.33 -20.29 6.96
N VAL A 80 -6.49 -19.24 6.14
CA VAL A 80 -5.41 -18.62 5.35
C VAL A 80 -5.34 -17.12 5.63
N PHE A 81 -4.13 -16.64 5.91
CA PHE A 81 -3.83 -15.27 6.32
C PHE A 81 -2.94 -14.60 5.28
N HIS A 82 -3.35 -13.43 4.78
CA HIS A 82 -2.58 -12.61 3.85
C HIS A 82 -2.21 -11.30 4.53
N HIS A 83 -0.91 -11.05 4.67
CA HIS A 83 -0.40 -9.82 5.26
C HIS A 83 1.04 -9.53 4.82
N GLY A 84 1.55 -8.35 5.15
CA GLY A 84 2.93 -7.97 4.87
C GLY A 84 3.93 -8.47 5.91
N CYS A 85 5.20 -8.12 5.76
CA CYS A 85 6.28 -8.39 6.72
C CYS A 85 6.06 -7.72 8.08
N ASN A 86 5.23 -6.68 8.17
CA ASN A 86 4.82 -6.14 9.48
C ASN A 86 4.10 -7.18 10.38
N GLY A 87 3.55 -8.24 9.78
CA GLY A 87 2.81 -9.29 10.47
C GLY A 87 1.30 -9.08 10.43
N GLY A 88 0.60 -10.00 11.07
CA GLY A 88 -0.83 -9.92 11.31
C GLY A 88 -1.14 -8.98 12.49
N PHE A 89 -2.22 -9.27 13.22
CA PHE A 89 -2.62 -8.48 14.37
C PHE A 89 -1.59 -8.47 15.51
N LEU A 90 -0.92 -9.59 15.81
CA LEU A 90 0.14 -9.61 16.82
C LEU A 90 1.40 -8.90 16.34
N GLY A 91 1.55 -8.75 15.01
CA GLY A 91 2.59 -7.98 14.36
C GLY A 91 2.77 -6.58 14.97
N MET A 92 1.67 -5.95 15.39
CA MET A 92 1.64 -4.61 15.99
C MET A 92 1.88 -4.59 17.50
N THR A 93 2.24 -5.73 18.12
CA THR A 93 2.39 -5.89 19.56
C THR A 93 3.80 -6.36 19.94
N ARG A 94 4.09 -6.42 21.25
CA ARG A 94 5.34 -7.02 21.77
C ARG A 94 5.42 -8.54 21.53
N LEU A 95 4.28 -9.20 21.26
CA LEU A 95 4.19 -10.65 21.04
C LEU A 95 4.37 -11.06 19.58
N TRP A 96 4.74 -10.14 18.69
CA TRP A 96 4.83 -10.40 17.25
C TRP A 96 5.67 -11.62 16.86
N ARG A 97 6.74 -11.93 17.63
CA ARG A 97 7.60 -13.10 17.36
C ARG A 97 6.90 -14.44 17.59
N LEU A 98 5.77 -14.44 18.29
CA LEU A 98 4.96 -15.63 18.56
C LEU A 98 3.85 -15.81 17.53
N GLU A 99 3.63 -14.85 16.63
CA GLU A 99 2.49 -14.87 15.71
C GLU A 99 2.49 -16.09 14.80
N ALA A 100 3.63 -16.38 14.14
CA ALA A 100 3.75 -17.58 13.32
C ALA A 100 3.71 -18.87 14.14
N PHE A 101 4.14 -18.85 15.40
CA PHE A 101 4.01 -20.01 16.28
C PHE A 101 2.54 -20.35 16.52
N PHE A 102 1.72 -19.35 16.85
CA PHE A 102 0.28 -19.56 17.04
C PHE A 102 -0.43 -19.97 15.75
N TYR A 103 -0.07 -19.38 14.60
CA TYR A 103 -0.61 -19.84 13.32
C TYR A 103 -0.29 -21.31 13.05
N LYS A 104 0.96 -21.74 13.27
CA LYS A 104 1.39 -23.14 13.12
C LYS A 104 0.65 -24.07 14.08
N LEU A 105 0.52 -23.67 15.36
CA LEU A 105 -0.19 -24.45 16.37
C LEU A 105 -1.67 -24.66 16.01
N ALA A 106 -2.29 -23.64 15.43
CA ALA A 106 -3.68 -23.69 14.98
C ALA A 106 -3.86 -24.27 13.55
N GLY A 107 -2.80 -24.80 12.93
CA GLY A 107 -2.86 -25.41 11.60
C GLY A 107 -3.10 -24.42 10.44
N LYS A 108 -2.85 -23.12 10.66
CA LYS A 108 -3.15 -22.04 9.72
C LYS A 108 -2.06 -21.84 8.68
N LYS A 109 -2.42 -21.29 7.53
CA LYS A 109 -1.48 -20.94 6.45
C LYS A 109 -1.28 -19.43 6.39
N VAL A 110 -0.04 -19.02 6.15
CA VAL A 110 0.34 -17.61 6.02
C VAL A 110 0.98 -17.35 4.67
N ILE A 111 0.42 -16.40 3.94
CA ILE A 111 0.93 -15.87 2.68
C ILE A 111 1.38 -14.44 2.93
N ILE A 112 2.66 -14.18 2.65
CA ILE A 112 3.24 -12.85 2.80
C ILE A 112 3.22 -12.12 1.46
N LEU A 113 2.73 -10.89 1.49
CA LEU A 113 2.68 -9.97 0.38
C LEU A 113 3.61 -8.79 0.70
N ALA A 114 4.82 -8.83 0.17
CA ALA A 114 5.84 -7.79 0.43
C ALA A 114 5.37 -6.43 -0.11
N TYR A 115 5.07 -5.45 0.76
CA TYR A 115 4.50 -4.16 0.34
C TYR A 115 5.30 -2.95 0.86
N GLY A 116 6.01 -2.31 -0.05
CA GLY A 116 6.68 -1.04 0.14
C GLY A 116 7.50 -0.96 1.43
N ALA A 117 7.08 -0.05 2.31
CA ALA A 117 7.82 0.34 3.50
C ALA A 117 8.01 -0.79 4.54
N ASP A 118 7.23 -1.88 4.48
CA ASP A 118 7.42 -3.01 5.39
C ASP A 118 8.50 -4.00 4.94
N THR A 119 8.96 -3.85 3.69
CA THR A 119 9.92 -4.73 3.03
C THR A 119 11.23 -4.02 2.77
N TYR A 120 11.19 -2.73 2.39
CA TYR A 120 12.39 -1.97 2.06
C TYR A 120 13.22 -1.62 3.31
N ALA A 121 14.26 -2.42 3.55
CA ALA A 121 15.35 -2.06 4.44
C ALA A 121 16.31 -1.12 3.70
N LEU A 122 16.33 0.16 4.10
CA LEU A 122 17.14 1.21 3.50
C LEU A 122 18.63 0.85 3.40
N SER A 123 19.21 0.14 4.40
CA SER A 123 20.63 -0.27 4.34
C SER A 123 20.91 -1.36 3.30
N LYS A 124 19.87 -1.93 2.71
CA LYS A 124 19.93 -3.09 1.82
C LYS A 124 19.52 -2.78 0.38
N ILE A 125 18.85 -1.66 0.17
CA ILE A 125 18.59 -1.14 -1.18
C ILE A 125 19.93 -0.90 -1.87
N GLN A 126 20.10 -1.45 -3.06
CA GLN A 126 21.38 -1.36 -3.79
C GLN A 126 21.49 -0.02 -4.52
N ASP A 127 20.40 0.41 -5.16
CA ASP A 127 20.34 1.66 -5.90
C ASP A 127 20.42 2.87 -4.94
N ILE A 128 21.43 3.73 -5.15
CA ILE A 128 21.66 4.91 -4.31
C ILE A 128 20.60 5.99 -4.54
N SER A 129 20.14 6.17 -5.78
CA SER A 129 19.10 7.13 -6.14
C SER A 129 17.78 6.76 -5.45
N MET A 130 17.41 5.48 -5.50
CA MET A 130 16.26 4.95 -4.78
C MET A 130 16.39 5.15 -3.27
N ARG A 131 17.57 4.86 -2.68
CA ARG A 131 17.82 5.14 -1.24
C ARG A 131 17.60 6.61 -0.89
N HIS A 132 18.14 7.52 -1.69
CA HIS A 132 17.98 8.95 -1.48
C HIS A 132 16.51 9.37 -1.57
N CYS A 133 15.80 8.94 -2.62
CA CYS A 133 14.39 9.22 -2.84
C CYS A 133 13.47 8.65 -1.74
N MET A 134 13.82 7.48 -1.18
CA MET A 134 13.14 6.89 -0.02
C MET A 134 13.33 7.76 1.23
N GLN A 135 14.54 8.25 1.50
CA GLN A 135 14.81 9.15 2.62
C GLN A 135 14.09 10.50 2.49
N MET A 136 14.00 11.05 1.27
CA MET A 136 13.23 12.27 1.01
C MET A 136 11.73 12.08 1.32
N SER A 137 11.18 10.91 0.99
CA SER A 137 9.76 10.61 1.20
C SER A 137 9.45 10.21 2.65
N TYR A 138 10.42 9.61 3.33
CA TYR A 138 10.31 9.14 4.71
C TYR A 138 11.54 9.56 5.52
N PRO A 139 11.58 10.82 5.98
CA PRO A 139 12.66 11.29 6.85
C PRO A 139 12.77 10.39 8.09
N GLY A 140 13.97 9.87 8.35
CA GLY A 140 14.22 8.99 9.48
C GLY A 140 13.94 7.49 9.24
N ILE A 141 13.55 7.07 8.04
CA ILE A 141 13.29 5.64 7.72
C ILE A 141 14.49 4.72 8.05
N GLY A 142 15.72 5.25 7.98
CA GLY A 142 16.92 4.51 8.36
C GLY A 142 17.00 4.13 9.84
N ALA A 143 16.30 4.82 10.75
CA ALA A 143 16.27 4.46 12.17
C ALA A 143 15.50 3.14 12.41
N GLU A 144 14.50 2.87 11.58
CA GLU A 144 13.65 1.67 11.67
C GLU A 144 14.23 0.48 10.88
N ASP A 145 15.38 0.65 10.24
CA ASP A 145 15.96 -0.33 9.31
C ASP A 145 16.17 -1.71 9.97
N HIS A 146 16.72 -1.73 11.19
CA HIS A 146 16.93 -2.96 11.97
C HIS A 146 15.62 -3.72 12.24
N LYS A 147 14.51 -2.99 12.44
CA LYS A 147 13.19 -3.56 12.70
C LYS A 147 12.62 -4.15 11.42
N VAL A 148 12.66 -3.43 10.30
CA VAL A 148 12.26 -3.96 8.98
C VAL A 148 13.05 -5.23 8.66
N ILE A 149 14.36 -5.21 8.89
CA ILE A 149 15.23 -6.38 8.71
C ILE A 149 14.77 -7.57 9.55
N SER A 150 14.53 -7.35 10.85
CA SER A 150 14.10 -8.42 11.76
C SER A 150 12.76 -9.02 11.35
N ARG A 151 11.84 -8.18 10.86
CA ARG A 151 10.51 -8.57 10.38
C ARG A 151 10.57 -9.38 9.09
N ASN A 152 11.33 -8.91 8.11
CA ASN A 152 11.57 -9.63 6.87
C ASN A 152 12.18 -11.01 7.13
N GLN A 153 13.22 -11.08 7.96
CA GLN A 153 13.87 -12.36 8.28
C GLN A 153 12.92 -13.32 9.00
N TYR A 154 12.09 -12.81 9.91
CA TYR A 154 11.11 -13.62 10.62
C TYR A 154 10.10 -14.23 9.66
N TRP A 155 9.48 -13.43 8.79
CA TRP A 155 8.44 -13.92 7.90
C TRP A 155 8.96 -14.76 6.75
N GLN A 156 10.14 -14.45 6.20
CA GLN A 156 10.76 -15.31 5.18
C GLN A 156 11.05 -16.73 5.70
N LYS A 157 11.35 -16.89 7.00
CA LYS A 157 11.52 -18.20 7.64
C LYS A 157 10.22 -18.92 7.95
N ASN A 158 9.15 -18.17 8.24
CA ASN A 158 7.95 -18.73 8.87
C ASN A 158 6.71 -18.80 7.96
N ALA A 159 6.66 -18.02 6.89
CA ALA A 159 5.54 -18.01 5.96
C ALA A 159 5.43 -19.33 5.20
N ASN A 160 4.21 -19.71 4.83
CA ASN A 160 3.98 -20.83 3.91
C ASN A 160 4.32 -20.42 2.47
N THR A 161 3.95 -19.20 2.09
CA THR A 161 4.25 -18.63 0.77
C THR A 161 4.69 -17.18 0.94
N PHE A 162 5.73 -16.78 0.24
CA PHE A 162 6.26 -15.43 0.21
C PHE A 162 6.18 -14.91 -1.22
N ILE A 163 5.30 -13.94 -1.46
CA ILE A 163 5.09 -13.31 -2.77
C ILE A 163 5.80 -11.97 -2.77
N CYS A 164 6.66 -11.79 -3.76
CA CYS A 164 7.41 -10.55 -3.95
C CYS A 164 7.14 -10.00 -5.35
N GLY A 165 6.82 -8.70 -5.45
CA GLY A 165 6.78 -7.98 -6.72
C GLY A 165 8.17 -7.46 -7.10
N SER A 166 8.26 -6.18 -7.48
CA SER A 166 9.51 -5.49 -7.80
C SER A 166 10.48 -5.25 -6.62
N MET A 167 10.19 -5.77 -5.42
CA MET A 167 10.87 -5.40 -4.17
C MET A 167 11.92 -6.44 -3.73
N LEU A 168 12.90 -6.69 -4.59
CA LEU A 168 13.81 -7.84 -4.45
C LEU A 168 15.10 -7.56 -3.66
N ASP A 169 15.53 -6.30 -3.53
CA ASP A 169 16.84 -5.90 -2.99
C ASP A 169 17.22 -6.50 -1.62
N TYR A 170 16.22 -6.91 -0.82
CA TYR A 170 16.46 -7.49 0.51
C TYR A 170 15.56 -8.68 0.88
N ILE A 171 15.02 -9.35 -0.13
CA ILE A 171 14.26 -10.58 0.04
C ILE A 171 15.17 -11.74 -0.41
N TRP A 172 15.43 -12.73 0.45
CA TRP A 172 16.21 -13.94 0.10
C TRP A 172 15.32 -15.14 -0.25
N ARG A 173 14.00 -15.03 -0.06
CA ARG A 173 13.02 -16.07 -0.33
C ARG A 173 11.82 -15.44 -1.01
N TRP A 174 11.56 -15.88 -2.23
CA TRP A 174 10.35 -15.59 -2.97
C TRP A 174 9.84 -16.92 -3.52
N ASP A 175 8.65 -17.33 -3.10
CA ASP A 175 8.02 -18.55 -3.62
C ASP A 175 7.27 -18.25 -4.92
N LEU A 176 6.83 -17.00 -5.11
CA LEU A 176 6.24 -16.49 -6.35
C LEU A 176 6.70 -15.05 -6.61
N VAL A 177 7.09 -14.76 -7.85
CA VAL A 177 7.55 -13.42 -8.28
C VAL A 177 6.71 -12.96 -9.48
N PRO A 178 5.45 -12.53 -9.27
CA PRO A 178 4.70 -11.91 -10.33
C PRO A 178 5.32 -10.54 -10.66
N TYR A 179 5.15 -10.08 -11.89
CA TYR A 179 5.55 -8.73 -12.29
C TYR A 179 4.93 -7.67 -11.35
N ASN A 180 3.64 -7.83 -11.06
CA ASN A 180 2.94 -7.10 -10.03
C ASN A 180 1.85 -8.00 -9.42
N TYR A 181 1.74 -8.01 -8.08
CA TYR A 181 0.62 -8.69 -7.39
C TYR A 181 -0.47 -7.70 -6.96
N ILE A 182 -0.24 -6.40 -7.18
CA ILE A 182 -1.23 -5.37 -6.96
C ILE A 182 -2.24 -5.43 -8.10
N THR A 183 -3.53 -5.49 -7.76
CA THR A 183 -4.62 -5.63 -8.72
C THR A 183 -5.53 -4.40 -8.68
N ILE A 184 -6.11 -4.08 -9.83
CA ILE A 184 -7.16 -3.05 -9.99
C ILE A 184 -8.44 -3.71 -10.50
N ASP A 185 -9.56 -3.04 -10.29
CA ASP A 185 -10.85 -3.47 -10.83
C ASP A 185 -11.09 -2.79 -12.18
N GLU A 186 -10.84 -3.49 -13.27
CA GLU A 186 -11.03 -2.97 -14.63
C GLU A 186 -12.50 -2.67 -14.93
N THR A 187 -13.46 -3.29 -14.24
CA THR A 187 -14.90 -3.12 -14.53
C THR A 187 -15.43 -1.74 -14.15
N ILE A 188 -14.74 -1.04 -13.25
CA ILE A 188 -15.07 0.32 -12.81
C ILE A 188 -14.22 1.39 -13.50
N ILE A 189 -13.22 0.99 -14.29
CA ILE A 189 -12.34 1.91 -15.01
C ILE A 189 -12.98 2.25 -16.36
N ILE A 190 -13.26 3.53 -16.57
CA ILE A 190 -13.82 4.02 -17.82
C ILE A 190 -12.66 4.54 -18.68
N PRO A 191 -12.34 3.90 -19.83
CA PRO A 191 -11.28 4.39 -20.70
C PRO A 191 -11.65 5.76 -21.28
N LYS A 192 -10.72 6.72 -21.20
CA LYS A 192 -10.87 8.01 -21.86
C LYS A 192 -10.77 7.80 -23.38
N LYS A 193 -11.80 8.22 -24.12
CA LYS A 193 -11.88 8.05 -25.58
C LYS A 193 -11.63 9.34 -26.36
N VAL A 194 -11.83 10.48 -25.70
CA VAL A 194 -11.69 11.80 -26.30
C VAL A 194 -10.63 12.55 -25.51
N TYR A 195 -9.62 13.03 -26.22
CA TYR A 195 -8.52 13.80 -25.68
C TYR A 195 -8.54 15.20 -26.29
N SER A 196 -7.93 16.17 -25.60
CA SER A 196 -7.71 17.48 -26.20
C SER A 196 -6.80 17.36 -27.43
N ASN A 197 -7.01 18.23 -28.42
CA ASN A 197 -6.08 18.40 -29.54
C ASN A 197 -4.95 19.40 -29.25
N HIS A 198 -4.85 19.87 -28.00
CA HIS A 198 -3.77 20.75 -27.58
C HIS A 198 -2.42 20.00 -27.61
N ASP A 199 -1.41 20.67 -28.13
CA ASP A 199 -0.04 20.17 -28.30
C ASP A 199 0.99 20.99 -27.51
N GLY A 200 0.53 21.88 -26.63
CA GLY A 200 1.38 22.83 -25.90
C GLY A 200 1.68 24.10 -26.70
N ILE A 201 1.37 24.17 -27.99
CA ILE A 201 1.52 25.39 -28.81
C ILE A 201 0.14 26.00 -29.05
N SER A 202 -0.76 25.22 -29.64
CA SER A 202 -2.16 25.58 -29.93
C SER A 202 -2.99 25.80 -28.66
N GLY A 203 -2.68 25.11 -27.57
CA GLY A 203 -3.36 25.23 -26.28
C GLY A 203 -2.62 24.50 -25.16
N PRO A 204 -3.09 24.61 -23.92
CA PRO A 204 -2.46 23.98 -22.76
C PRO A 204 -2.62 22.45 -22.76
N VAL A 205 -1.56 21.74 -22.40
CA VAL A 205 -1.58 20.29 -22.11
C VAL A 205 -1.55 20.08 -20.61
N LYS A 206 -2.53 19.35 -20.09
CA LYS A 206 -2.65 19.05 -18.65
C LYS A 206 -1.94 17.75 -18.29
N VAL A 207 -0.86 17.89 -17.53
CA VAL A 207 -0.06 16.77 -17.02
C VAL A 207 -0.42 16.55 -15.55
N TYR A 208 -1.02 15.40 -15.25
CA TYR A 208 -1.39 15.02 -13.89
C TYR A 208 -0.30 14.16 -13.25
N HIS A 209 0.00 14.44 -11.99
CA HIS A 209 0.90 13.62 -11.17
C HIS A 209 0.35 13.52 -9.74
N CYS A 210 0.35 12.32 -9.16
CA CYS A 210 -0.34 12.06 -7.88
C CYS A 210 0.62 11.62 -6.74
N PRO A 211 1.56 12.47 -6.31
CA PRO A 211 2.64 12.02 -5.43
C PRO A 211 2.30 12.11 -3.95
N ASN A 212 1.75 11.04 -3.36
CA ASN A 212 1.71 10.94 -1.89
C ASN A 212 3.13 10.81 -1.27
N HIS A 213 4.10 10.33 -2.06
CA HIS A 213 5.51 10.16 -1.65
C HIS A 213 6.46 10.76 -2.69
N ARG A 214 6.66 12.08 -2.64
CA ARG A 214 7.33 12.86 -3.70
C ARG A 214 8.69 12.32 -4.16
N GLY A 215 9.57 11.96 -3.22
CA GLY A 215 10.90 11.46 -3.57
C GLY A 215 10.83 10.15 -4.36
N ILE A 216 10.08 9.17 -3.86
CA ILE A 216 9.87 7.85 -4.48
C ILE A 216 9.09 7.95 -5.80
N LYS A 217 8.23 8.95 -5.90
CA LYS A 217 7.47 9.26 -7.11
C LYS A 217 8.28 10.07 -8.12
N GLY A 218 9.46 10.58 -7.74
CA GLY A 218 10.34 11.39 -8.59
C GLY A 218 9.78 12.77 -8.93
N THR A 219 8.96 13.35 -8.06
CA THR A 219 8.21 14.59 -8.33
C THR A 219 9.12 15.76 -8.73
N GLU A 220 10.29 15.90 -8.11
CA GLU A 220 11.20 17.00 -8.42
C GLU A 220 11.76 16.91 -9.84
N PHE A 221 12.00 15.71 -10.36
CA PHE A 221 12.43 15.51 -11.74
C PHE A 221 11.33 15.88 -12.75
N LEU A 222 10.08 15.59 -12.43
CA LEU A 222 8.94 16.00 -13.26
C LEU A 222 8.78 17.52 -13.25
N LEU A 223 8.91 18.17 -12.10
CA LEU A 223 8.84 19.63 -11.98
C LEU A 223 9.91 20.30 -12.85
N GLU A 224 11.16 19.84 -12.75
CA GLU A 224 12.27 20.34 -13.56
C GLU A 224 12.03 20.11 -15.07
N ALA A 225 11.49 18.95 -15.46
CA ALA A 225 11.15 18.67 -16.85
C ALA A 225 10.05 19.61 -17.37
N VAL A 226 9.00 19.85 -16.60
CA VAL A 226 7.91 20.77 -16.96
C VAL A 226 8.41 22.21 -17.07
N ASP A 227 9.26 22.66 -16.15
CA ASP A 227 9.80 24.03 -16.18
C ASP A 227 10.68 24.26 -17.41
N ARG A 228 11.50 23.27 -17.80
CA ARG A 228 12.27 23.32 -19.06
C ARG A 228 11.36 23.45 -20.28
N LEU A 229 10.33 22.62 -20.39
CA LEU A 229 9.39 22.66 -21.50
C LEU A 229 8.61 23.99 -21.55
N LYS A 230 8.25 24.57 -20.40
CA LYS A 230 7.66 25.92 -20.33
C LYS A 230 8.62 27.00 -20.82
N ASN A 231 9.89 26.90 -20.46
CA ASN A 231 10.93 27.84 -20.92
C ASN A 231 11.20 27.73 -22.44
N GLU A 232 10.94 26.56 -23.03
CA GLU A 232 10.94 26.35 -24.48
C GLU A 232 9.70 26.92 -25.18
N GLY A 233 8.72 27.44 -24.42
CA GLY A 233 7.53 28.11 -24.92
C GLY A 233 6.27 27.23 -24.94
N LEU A 234 6.32 26.00 -24.42
CA LEU A 234 5.16 25.12 -24.36
C LEU A 234 4.22 25.48 -23.20
N LYS A 235 2.93 25.47 -23.50
CA LYS A 235 1.83 25.68 -22.55
C LYS A 235 1.55 24.36 -21.82
N ILE A 236 2.24 24.13 -20.72
CA ILE A 236 2.03 22.95 -19.88
C ILE A 236 1.40 23.35 -18.55
N GLU A 237 0.30 22.69 -18.19
CA GLU A 237 -0.33 22.80 -16.87
C GLU A 237 0.00 21.52 -16.09
N LEU A 238 0.81 21.65 -15.03
CA LEU A 238 1.14 20.53 -14.14
C LEU A 238 0.17 20.51 -12.95
N CYS A 239 -0.61 19.45 -12.85
CA CYS A 239 -1.60 19.23 -11.80
C CYS A 239 -1.05 18.23 -10.78
N LEU A 240 -0.60 18.72 -9.62
CA LEU A 240 -0.14 17.89 -8.50
C LEU A 240 -1.31 17.54 -7.57
N ILE A 241 -1.66 16.26 -7.49
CA ILE A 241 -2.78 15.77 -6.67
C ILE A 241 -2.26 14.95 -5.49
N GLN A 242 -2.69 15.29 -4.28
CA GLN A 242 -2.33 14.58 -3.05
C GLN A 242 -3.56 14.43 -2.15
N ASN A 243 -3.58 13.37 -1.33
CA ASN A 243 -4.63 13.16 -0.32
C ASN A 243 -6.07 13.20 -0.87
N MET A 244 -6.27 12.68 -2.09
CA MET A 244 -7.57 12.57 -2.74
C MET A 244 -8.07 11.12 -2.67
N GLN A 245 -9.38 10.93 -2.52
CA GLN A 245 -9.96 9.59 -2.56
C GLN A 245 -9.78 8.97 -3.95
N ASN A 246 -9.57 7.64 -4.00
CA ASN A 246 -9.30 6.96 -5.26
C ASN A 246 -10.43 7.15 -6.30
N SER A 247 -11.69 7.12 -5.90
CA SER A 247 -12.83 7.35 -6.81
C SER A 247 -12.85 8.75 -7.42
N GLU A 248 -12.52 9.78 -6.63
CA GLU A 248 -12.43 11.16 -7.10
C GLU A 248 -11.25 11.34 -8.05
N LEU A 249 -10.10 10.74 -7.71
CA LEU A 249 -8.93 10.75 -8.56
C LEU A 249 -9.19 10.08 -9.90
N MET A 250 -9.83 8.91 -9.91
CA MET A 250 -10.19 8.20 -11.14
C MET A 250 -11.10 9.03 -12.03
N ASN A 251 -12.12 9.68 -11.46
CA ASN A 251 -13.00 10.57 -12.20
C ASN A 251 -12.24 11.77 -12.78
N LEU A 252 -11.39 12.41 -11.98
CA LEU A 252 -10.59 13.56 -12.42
C LEU A 252 -9.65 13.20 -13.57
N LEU A 253 -8.95 12.07 -13.47
CA LEU A 253 -8.08 11.58 -14.54
C LEU A 253 -8.87 11.25 -15.81
N HIS A 254 -10.06 10.64 -15.66
CA HIS A 254 -10.93 10.34 -16.79
C HIS A 254 -11.43 11.60 -17.51
N THR A 255 -11.86 12.62 -16.76
CA THR A 255 -12.51 13.79 -17.33
C THR A 255 -11.54 14.87 -17.80
N ASP A 256 -10.41 15.06 -17.12
CA ASP A 256 -9.59 16.27 -17.29
C ASP A 256 -8.13 16.02 -17.69
N ALA A 257 -7.55 14.87 -17.35
CA ALA A 257 -6.12 14.63 -17.63
C ALA A 257 -5.84 14.36 -19.12
N ASP A 258 -4.84 15.03 -19.69
CA ASP A 258 -4.31 14.69 -21.01
C ASP A 258 -3.18 13.66 -20.90
N ILE A 259 -2.30 13.84 -19.91
CA ILE A 259 -1.17 12.96 -19.63
C ILE A 259 -1.15 12.62 -18.14
N LEU A 260 -0.99 11.34 -17.80
CA LEU A 260 -0.64 10.90 -16.46
C LEU A 260 0.86 10.62 -16.37
N ALA A 261 1.55 11.37 -15.52
CA ALA A 261 2.98 11.31 -15.28
C ALA A 261 3.24 10.59 -13.95
N GLU A 262 3.76 9.36 -13.98
CA GLU A 262 3.80 8.49 -12.80
C GLU A 262 4.93 7.44 -12.86
N GLN A 263 5.40 7.00 -11.69
CA GLN A 263 6.43 5.98 -11.45
C GLN A 263 7.80 6.29 -12.09
N PHE A 264 8.50 7.32 -11.59
CA PHE A 264 9.83 7.68 -12.11
C PHE A 264 10.99 6.99 -11.40
N ILE A 265 10.86 6.68 -10.11
CA ILE A 265 11.95 6.11 -9.29
C ILE A 265 11.60 4.71 -8.80
N LEU A 266 10.49 4.56 -8.07
CA LEU A 266 10.01 3.25 -7.63
C LEU A 266 8.85 2.76 -8.49
N ASN A 267 9.12 1.71 -9.26
CA ASN A 267 8.19 1.13 -10.22
C ASN A 267 7.44 -0.08 -9.64
N ALA A 268 6.29 -0.39 -10.24
CA ALA A 268 5.40 -1.50 -9.93
C ALA A 268 4.82 -1.51 -8.49
N TYR A 269 4.80 -0.36 -7.81
CA TYR A 269 4.19 -0.21 -6.49
C TYR A 269 2.92 0.65 -6.48
N GLY A 270 2.84 1.65 -7.36
CA GLY A 270 1.70 2.57 -7.40
C GLY A 270 0.53 2.01 -8.17
N LEU A 271 -0.65 1.92 -7.54
CA LEU A 271 -1.90 1.54 -8.20
C LEU A 271 -2.23 2.38 -9.45
N ASN A 272 -1.80 3.65 -9.45
CA ASN A 272 -2.14 4.59 -10.51
C ASN A 272 -1.28 4.48 -11.77
N GLY A 273 -0.23 3.64 -11.78
CA GLY A 273 0.48 3.31 -13.03
C GLY A 273 0.36 1.83 -13.39
N ILE A 274 -0.72 1.18 -12.92
CA ILE A 274 -1.21 -0.10 -13.42
C ILE A 274 -2.36 0.22 -14.37
#